data_AF-F4X7E8-F1
#
_entry.id   AF-F4X7E8-F1
#
_cell.length_a   1.000
_cell.length_b   1.000
_cell.length_c   1.000
_cell.angle_alpha   90.00
_cell.angle_beta   90.00
_cell.angle_gamma   90.00
#
_symmetry.space_group_name_H-M   'P 1'
#
loop_
_entity.id
_entity.type
_entity.pdbx_description
1 polymer ?
#
loop_
_entity_poly.entity_id
_entity_poly.type
_entity_poly.pdbx_seq_one_letter_code
_entity_poly.pdbx_strand_id
1 'polypeptide(L)'
;MMQIKANITRMKYRSVCSELKEKSVLYASSLKNLEDGIKQQENEIKRLQARLMRKGVKEEAIELKDSTQETLVKEEIEETNSSKKRDSIIKEYRQRVAERRMELERLERMIFHTRPRDDFETRGKNRVQVQEDMIKDELARLEEAFAKLQNATGVSRSEEVLNRFLGQKATKESLQKMRTATEQEKMVLEKRRQELNVEIEMRKFSETKTAEQNAEVVAKLNLQIDEQRSRRERAENASRRIRELLNEVTGILYKLCEKFQHVTDTPLLENIKMDDTLAIIELLGNKVKHGMDVLNASDKYLETMDEALLDKLETLSIATTSVEGRTMRVNSGGPLFPRFPSCATPAAPLSEDEDEVPSRNALKRQAQLLVDTKSRRKGFTFRR
;
A
#
# COMPACT_ATOMS: atom_id res chain seq x y z
N MET A 1 78.86 5.96 26.56
CA MET A 1 78.22 6.99 25.70
C MET A 1 77.21 6.43 24.68
N MET A 2 77.53 5.34 23.96
CA MET A 2 76.60 4.72 22.97
C MET A 2 75.29 4.18 23.57
N GLN A 3 75.33 3.51 24.73
CA GLN A 3 74.12 2.96 25.38
C GLN A 3 73.11 4.06 25.80
N ILE A 4 73.61 5.23 26.23
CA ILE A 4 72.77 6.37 26.62
C ILE A 4 72.03 6.93 25.38
N LYS A 5 72.73 7.09 24.25
CA LYS A 5 72.10 7.53 23.00
C LYS A 5 71.05 6.53 22.51
N ALA A 6 71.33 5.23 22.59
CA ALA A 6 70.36 4.19 22.23
C ALA A 6 69.11 4.20 23.13
N ASN A 7 69.26 4.45 24.43
CA ASN A 7 68.12 4.60 25.35
C ASN A 7 67.28 5.83 25.04
N ILE A 8 67.90 6.98 24.77
CA ILE A 8 67.17 8.21 24.39
C ILE A 8 66.37 7.99 23.11
N THR A 9 66.95 7.34 22.09
CA THR A 9 66.22 7.02 20.86
C THR A 9 65.05 6.07 21.10
N ARG A 10 65.24 5.03 21.94
CA ARG A 10 64.14 4.12 22.32
C ARG A 10 63.02 4.84 23.07
N MET A 11 63.35 5.77 23.96
CA MET A 11 62.35 6.58 24.68
C MET A 11 61.58 7.49 23.73
N LYS A 12 62.26 8.19 22.82
CA LYS A 12 61.60 9.03 21.80
C LYS A 12 60.68 8.21 20.89
N TYR A 13 61.15 7.06 20.42
CA TYR A 13 60.33 6.17 19.59
C TYR A 13 59.08 5.68 20.35
N ARG A 14 59.22 5.28 21.62
CA ARG A 14 58.07 4.91 22.46
C ARG A 14 57.09 6.06 22.66
N SER A 15 57.57 7.29 22.87
CA SER A 15 56.71 8.48 22.99
C SER A 15 55.90 8.71 21.72
N VAL A 16 56.56 8.72 20.56
CA VAL A 16 55.91 8.90 19.26
C VAL A 16 54.89 7.79 19.00
N CYS A 17 55.21 6.54 19.31
CA CYS A 17 54.26 5.43 19.20
C CYS A 17 53.05 5.60 20.13
N SER A 18 53.23 6.13 21.33
CA SER A 18 52.14 6.39 22.28
C SER A 18 51.20 7.49 21.76
N GLU A 19 51.77 8.63 21.32
CA GLU A 19 51.01 9.73 20.75
C GLU A 19 50.25 9.33 19.48
N LEU A 20 50.87 8.49 18.63
CA LEU A 20 50.22 8.00 17.41
C LEU A 20 49.04 7.09 17.74
N LYS A 21 49.16 6.24 18.77
CA LYS A 21 48.06 5.39 19.25
C LYS A 21 46.92 6.25 19.81
N GLU A 22 47.23 7.24 20.63
CA GLU A 22 46.23 8.16 21.18
C GLU A 22 45.48 8.91 20.06
N LYS A 23 46.21 9.48 19.11
CA LYS A 23 45.61 10.13 17.93
C LYS A 23 44.77 9.17 17.10
N SER A 24 45.19 7.92 16.93
CA SER A 24 44.40 6.92 16.18
C SER A 24 43.05 6.64 16.83
N VAL A 25 42.99 6.59 18.16
CA VAL A 25 41.74 6.40 18.91
C VAL A 25 40.85 7.64 18.80
N LEU A 26 41.43 8.84 18.87
CA LEU A 26 40.71 10.10 18.68
C LEU A 26 40.13 10.23 17.26
N TYR A 27 40.87 9.84 16.24
CA TYR A 27 40.35 9.85 14.86
C TYR A 27 39.26 8.82 14.66
N ALA A 28 39.41 7.61 15.21
CA ALA A 28 38.38 6.59 15.12
C ALA A 28 37.08 7.01 15.82
N SER A 29 37.16 7.63 17.00
CA SER A 29 35.98 8.13 17.71
C SER A 29 35.36 9.34 17.00
N SER A 30 36.16 10.26 16.49
CA SER A 30 35.69 11.40 15.69
C SER A 30 34.99 10.95 14.41
N LEU A 31 35.56 9.97 13.69
CA LEU A 31 34.96 9.41 12.48
C LEU A 31 33.62 8.76 12.78
N LYS A 32 33.55 7.94 13.83
CA LYS A 32 32.29 7.31 14.26
C LYS A 32 31.21 8.35 14.60
N ASN A 33 31.56 9.40 15.32
CA ASN A 33 30.63 10.48 15.65
C ASN A 33 30.12 11.20 14.39
N LEU A 34 30.99 11.42 13.40
CA LEU A 34 30.63 11.97 12.10
C LEU A 34 29.69 11.05 11.32
N GLU A 35 29.98 9.74 11.27
CA GLU A 35 29.13 8.73 10.63
C GLU A 35 27.75 8.65 11.29
N ASP A 36 27.68 8.63 12.62
CA ASP A 36 26.44 8.64 13.37
C ASP A 36 25.65 9.94 13.11
N GLY A 37 26.33 11.09 13.02
CA GLY A 37 25.74 12.37 12.65
C GLY A 37 25.15 12.38 11.23
N ILE A 38 25.88 11.88 10.25
CA ILE A 38 25.40 11.73 8.86
C ILE A 38 24.16 10.83 8.83
N LYS A 39 24.21 9.68 9.53
CA LYS A 39 23.08 8.75 9.59
C LYS A 39 21.84 9.37 10.24
N GLN A 40 22.01 10.20 11.27
CA GLN A 40 20.90 10.95 11.87
C GLN A 40 20.32 11.96 10.87
N GLN A 41 21.16 12.71 10.16
CA GLN A 41 20.72 13.67 9.14
C GLN A 41 19.99 12.99 7.98
N GLU A 42 20.48 11.86 7.48
CA GLU A 42 19.81 11.08 6.45
C GLU A 42 18.42 10.62 6.88
N ASN A 43 18.28 10.19 8.13
CA ASN A 43 16.99 9.79 8.69
C ASN A 43 16.02 10.96 8.80
N GLU A 44 16.51 12.14 9.18
CA GLU A 44 15.69 13.34 9.25
C GLU A 44 15.24 13.81 7.87
N ILE A 45 16.13 13.79 6.87
CA ILE A 45 15.78 14.10 5.48
C ILE A 45 14.68 13.16 4.99
N LYS A 46 14.80 11.84 5.24
CA LYS A 46 13.76 10.86 4.88
C LYS A 46 12.42 11.16 5.56
N ARG A 47 12.43 11.54 6.85
CA ARG A 47 11.21 11.94 7.57
C ARG A 47 10.58 13.20 6.98
N LEU A 48 11.38 14.22 6.67
CA LEU A 48 10.89 15.47 6.10
C LEU A 48 10.29 15.25 4.71
N GLN A 49 10.94 14.45 3.86
CA GLN A 49 10.42 14.05 2.56
C GLN A 49 9.07 13.32 2.70
N ALA A 50 8.96 12.35 3.62
CA ALA A 50 7.70 11.64 3.86
C ALA A 50 6.58 12.59 4.35
N ARG A 51 6.92 13.58 5.21
CA ARG A 51 5.97 14.59 5.67
C ARG A 51 5.52 15.50 4.52
N LEU A 52 6.42 15.93 3.65
CA LEU A 52 6.10 16.75 2.48
C LEU A 52 5.19 15.99 1.52
N MET A 53 5.53 14.74 1.19
CA MET A 53 4.68 13.90 0.33
C MET A 53 3.28 13.72 0.93
N ARG A 54 3.17 13.47 2.24
CA ARG A 54 1.87 13.36 2.93
C ARG A 54 1.08 14.67 2.89
N LYS A 55 1.74 15.83 2.98
CA LYS A 55 1.07 17.13 2.86
C LYS A 55 0.52 17.33 1.45
N GLY A 56 1.33 17.06 0.41
CA GLY A 56 0.88 17.17 -0.99
C GLY A 56 -0.34 16.31 -1.28
N VAL A 57 -0.33 15.04 -0.87
CA VAL A 57 -1.48 14.13 -1.06
C VAL A 57 -2.73 14.62 -0.30
N LYS A 58 -2.55 15.21 0.89
CA LYS A 58 -3.69 15.77 1.64
C LYS A 58 -4.27 17.00 0.96
N GLU A 59 -3.42 17.87 0.41
CA GLU A 59 -3.83 19.09 -0.28
C GLU A 59 -4.59 18.76 -1.57
N GLU A 60 -4.08 17.82 -2.37
CA GLU A 60 -4.76 17.30 -3.56
C GLU A 60 -6.11 16.66 -3.22
N ALA A 61 -6.19 15.89 -2.12
CA ALA A 61 -7.45 15.30 -1.68
C ALA A 61 -8.46 16.36 -1.20
N ILE A 62 -8.01 17.45 -0.57
CA ILE A 62 -8.88 18.56 -0.17
C ILE A 62 -9.39 19.30 -1.41
N GLU A 63 -8.50 19.61 -2.35
CA GLU A 63 -8.85 20.29 -3.61
C GLU A 63 -9.87 19.48 -4.43
N LEU A 64 -9.66 18.17 -4.56
CA LEU A 64 -10.60 17.29 -5.27
C LEU A 64 -11.97 17.25 -4.58
N LYS A 65 -11.98 17.19 -3.24
CA LYS A 65 -13.22 17.20 -2.45
C LYS A 65 -13.95 18.55 -2.58
N ASP A 66 -13.23 19.67 -2.54
CA ASP A 66 -13.83 21.00 -2.66
C ASP A 66 -14.36 21.22 -4.09
N SER A 67 -13.61 20.80 -5.13
CA SER A 67 -14.04 20.87 -6.52
C SER A 67 -15.30 20.04 -6.79
N THR A 68 -15.35 18.80 -6.30
CA THR A 68 -16.53 17.93 -6.45
C THR A 68 -17.75 18.50 -5.72
N GLN A 69 -17.56 19.03 -4.50
CA GLN A 69 -18.62 19.70 -3.76
C GLN A 69 -19.15 20.93 -4.51
N GLU A 70 -18.28 21.75 -5.10
CA GLU A 70 -18.69 22.90 -5.90
C GLU A 70 -19.50 22.47 -7.14
N THR A 71 -19.07 21.42 -7.85
CA THR A 71 -19.83 20.90 -9.00
C THR A 71 -21.21 20.39 -8.60
N LEU A 72 -21.31 19.67 -7.49
CA LEU A 72 -22.58 19.13 -7.00
C LEU A 72 -23.56 20.26 -6.62
N VAL A 73 -23.07 21.30 -5.93
CA VAL A 73 -23.91 22.46 -5.57
C VAL A 73 -24.40 23.19 -6.82
N LYS A 74 -23.56 23.34 -7.85
CA LYS A 74 -23.96 23.95 -9.12
C LYS A 74 -25.07 23.14 -9.81
N GLU A 75 -24.91 21.82 -9.89
CA GLU A 75 -25.91 20.91 -10.47
C GLU A 75 -27.23 20.93 -9.67
N GLU A 76 -27.16 20.94 -8.33
CA GLU A 76 -28.35 21.02 -7.47
C GLU A 76 -29.12 22.34 -7.69
N ILE A 77 -28.41 23.46 -7.79
CA ILE A 77 -29.01 24.77 -8.10
C ILE A 77 -29.63 24.76 -9.49
N GLU A 78 -28.95 24.19 -10.48
CA GLU A 78 -29.46 24.11 -11.86
C GLU A 78 -30.73 23.27 -11.95
N GLU A 79 -30.75 22.08 -11.33
CA GLU A 79 -31.92 21.20 -11.30
C GLU A 79 -33.08 21.84 -10.55
N THR A 80 -32.81 22.50 -9.42
CA THR A 80 -33.82 23.26 -8.67
C THR A 80 -34.42 24.37 -9.51
N ASN A 81 -33.59 25.11 -10.25
CA ASN A 81 -34.05 26.17 -11.15
C ASN A 81 -34.83 25.62 -12.34
N SER A 82 -34.40 24.50 -12.91
CA SER A 82 -35.11 23.78 -13.98
C SER A 82 -36.48 23.31 -13.51
N SER A 83 -36.58 22.72 -12.32
CA SER A 83 -37.85 22.33 -11.69
C SER A 83 -38.76 23.53 -11.49
N LYS A 84 -38.27 24.64 -10.93
CA LYS A 84 -39.06 25.86 -10.74
C LYS A 84 -39.60 26.41 -12.06
N LYS A 85 -38.82 26.38 -13.14
CA LYS A 85 -39.27 26.78 -14.48
C LYS A 85 -40.40 25.86 -14.98
N ARG A 86 -40.23 24.54 -14.85
CA ARG A 86 -41.28 23.55 -15.21
C ARG A 86 -42.56 23.79 -14.42
N ASP A 87 -42.46 24.02 -13.12
CA ASP A 87 -43.61 24.26 -12.24
C ASP A 87 -44.32 25.57 -12.59
N SER A 88 -43.56 26.62 -12.89
CA SER A 88 -44.11 27.90 -13.36
C SER A 88 -44.92 27.73 -14.65
N ILE A 89 -44.38 26.99 -15.62
CA ILE A 89 -45.05 26.70 -16.89
C ILE A 89 -46.33 25.87 -16.64
N ILE A 90 -46.27 24.83 -15.82
CA ILE A 90 -47.44 24.01 -15.47
C ILE A 90 -48.52 24.85 -14.81
N LYS A 91 -48.14 25.75 -13.89
CA LYS A 91 -49.07 26.65 -13.21
C LYS A 91 -49.73 27.60 -14.19
N GLU A 92 -48.98 28.16 -15.13
CA GLU A 92 -49.50 29.01 -16.19
C GLU A 92 -50.52 28.28 -17.08
N TYR A 93 -50.21 27.06 -17.53
CA TYR A 93 -51.15 26.26 -18.31
C TYR A 93 -52.41 25.89 -17.52
N ARG A 94 -52.27 25.52 -16.23
CA ARG A 94 -53.42 25.26 -15.35
C ARG A 94 -54.31 26.50 -15.22
N GLN A 95 -53.71 27.69 -15.10
CA GLN A 95 -54.44 28.95 -15.04
C GLN A 95 -55.19 29.22 -16.34
N ARG A 96 -54.53 29.14 -17.51
CA ARG A 96 -55.18 29.32 -18.82
C ARG A 96 -56.35 28.35 -19.05
N VAL A 97 -56.20 27.10 -18.61
CA VAL A 97 -57.28 26.09 -18.66
C VAL A 97 -58.44 26.48 -17.74
N ALA A 98 -58.17 26.93 -16.52
CA ALA A 98 -59.19 27.38 -15.58
C ALA A 98 -59.95 28.62 -16.10
N GLU A 99 -59.22 29.60 -16.65
CA GLU A 99 -59.79 30.80 -17.28
C GLU A 99 -60.71 30.43 -18.45
N ARG A 100 -60.23 29.57 -19.36
CA ARG A 100 -61.03 29.13 -20.52
C ARG A 100 -62.24 28.29 -20.11
N ARG A 101 -62.12 27.49 -19.04
CA ARG A 101 -63.25 26.76 -18.46
C ARG A 101 -64.30 27.72 -17.90
N MET A 102 -63.90 28.75 -17.15
CA MET A 102 -64.83 29.76 -16.64
C MET A 102 -65.49 30.57 -17.77
N GLU A 103 -64.75 30.90 -18.83
CA GLU A 103 -65.29 31.60 -19.99
C GLU A 103 -66.27 30.72 -20.77
N LEU A 104 -65.96 29.45 -20.99
CA LEU A 104 -66.88 28.48 -21.59
C LEU A 104 -68.12 28.27 -20.73
N GLU A 105 -68.00 28.20 -19.41
CA GLU A 105 -69.14 28.12 -18.50
C GLU A 105 -70.00 29.39 -18.53
N ARG A 106 -69.38 30.57 -18.71
CA ARG A 106 -70.09 31.83 -18.92
C ARG A 106 -70.83 31.85 -20.25
N LEU A 107 -70.19 31.36 -21.32
CA LEU A 107 -70.80 31.22 -22.65
C LEU A 107 -71.92 30.17 -22.63
N GLU A 108 -71.73 29.05 -21.94
CA GLU A 108 -72.75 28.03 -21.71
C GLU A 108 -73.95 28.65 -20.99
N ARG A 109 -73.73 29.39 -19.89
CA ARG A 109 -74.80 30.12 -19.22
C ARG A 109 -75.48 31.16 -20.13
N MET A 110 -74.77 31.77 -21.07
CA MET A 110 -75.33 32.76 -22.00
C MET A 110 -76.06 32.13 -23.21
N ILE A 111 -75.62 30.96 -23.68
CA ILE A 111 -76.20 30.23 -24.82
C ILE A 111 -77.40 29.38 -24.38
N PHE A 112 -77.35 28.80 -23.17
CA PHE A 112 -78.42 27.94 -22.64
C PHE A 112 -79.48 28.69 -21.81
N HIS A 113 -79.38 30.01 -21.67
CA HIS A 113 -80.51 30.88 -21.24
C HIS A 113 -81.17 31.53 -22.45
N THR A 114 -82.16 30.83 -23.01
CA THR A 114 -83.23 31.32 -23.92
C THR A 114 -82.84 32.00 -25.23
N ARG A 115 -83.14 31.33 -26.36
CA ARG A 115 -84.01 31.88 -27.42
C ARG A 115 -84.53 30.82 -28.40
N PRO A 116 -85.85 30.69 -28.59
CA PRO A 116 -86.45 30.13 -29.81
C PRO A 116 -86.29 31.15 -30.95
N ARG A 117 -85.97 30.68 -32.16
CA ARG A 117 -85.89 31.51 -33.38
C ARG A 117 -87.04 31.09 -34.30
N ASP A 118 -88.05 31.94 -34.38
CA ASP A 118 -89.08 31.94 -35.43
C ASP A 118 -88.49 32.55 -36.71
N ASP A 119 -88.71 31.89 -37.84
CA ASP A 119 -88.52 32.44 -39.19
C ASP A 119 -89.91 32.83 -39.74
N PHE A 120 -90.04 34.06 -40.25
CA PHE A 120 -91.21 34.51 -41.03
C PHE A 120 -90.76 34.97 -42.42
N GLU A 121 -91.56 34.58 -43.41
CA GLU A 121 -91.37 34.78 -44.85
C GLU A 121 -91.44 36.24 -45.33
N THR A 122 -90.90 36.51 -46.54
CA THR A 122 -91.55 37.47 -47.45
C THR A 122 -91.29 37.18 -48.93
N ARG A 123 -92.39 37.30 -49.68
CA ARG A 123 -92.67 36.99 -51.10
C ARG A 123 -92.31 38.16 -52.03
N GLY A 124 -91.88 37.91 -53.29
CA GLY A 124 -92.04 38.92 -54.37
C GLY A 124 -91.18 38.81 -55.65
N LYS A 125 -91.77 38.23 -56.71
CA LYS A 125 -91.51 38.23 -58.19
C LYS A 125 -91.03 39.59 -58.78
N ASN A 126 -90.42 39.78 -59.97
CA ASN A 126 -89.98 39.00 -61.14
C ASN A 126 -89.21 39.95 -62.12
N ARG A 127 -88.55 39.36 -63.14
CA ARG A 127 -88.05 39.88 -64.44
C ARG A 127 -86.61 40.36 -64.50
N VAL A 128 -85.70 39.54 -65.05
CA VAL A 128 -84.91 39.82 -66.28
C VAL A 128 -84.50 38.48 -66.96
N GLN A 129 -85.42 37.86 -67.68
CA GLN A 129 -85.11 36.71 -68.55
C GLN A 129 -84.28 37.20 -69.75
N VAL A 130 -83.22 36.45 -70.08
CA VAL A 130 -82.31 36.50 -71.26
C VAL A 130 -80.82 36.68 -70.90
N GLN A 131 -80.45 37.27 -69.75
CA GLN A 131 -79.08 37.12 -69.20
C GLN A 131 -78.98 36.01 -68.13
N GLU A 132 -80.14 35.63 -67.56
CA GLU A 132 -80.30 34.57 -66.56
C GLU A 132 -79.92 33.18 -67.05
N ASP A 133 -80.07 32.84 -68.34
CA ASP A 133 -79.92 31.44 -68.77
C ASP A 133 -78.44 31.02 -68.85
N MET A 134 -77.52 31.93 -69.21
CA MET A 134 -76.08 31.70 -69.06
C MET A 134 -75.63 31.63 -67.59
N ILE A 135 -76.25 32.44 -66.73
CA ILE A 135 -75.96 32.46 -65.29
C ILE A 135 -76.53 31.20 -64.62
N LYS A 136 -77.67 30.67 -65.09
CA LYS A 136 -78.30 29.43 -64.61
C LYS A 136 -77.50 28.20 -64.97
N ASP A 137 -76.97 28.12 -66.20
CA ASP A 137 -76.11 27.00 -66.59
C ASP A 137 -74.80 26.99 -65.77
N GLU A 138 -74.20 28.16 -65.53
CA GLU A 138 -73.01 28.26 -64.69
C GLU A 138 -73.32 28.00 -63.20
N LEU A 139 -74.49 28.43 -62.71
CA LEU A 139 -75.00 28.07 -61.38
C LEU A 139 -75.19 26.57 -61.24
N ALA A 140 -75.84 25.92 -62.21
CA ALA A 140 -76.08 24.48 -62.19
C ALA A 140 -74.75 23.71 -62.18
N ARG A 141 -73.75 24.16 -62.95
CA ARG A 141 -72.40 23.59 -62.97
C ARG A 141 -71.69 23.74 -61.62
N LEU A 142 -71.77 24.92 -61.00
CA LEU A 142 -71.19 25.20 -59.68
C LEU A 142 -71.89 24.42 -58.57
N GLU A 143 -73.20 24.24 -58.67
CA GLU A 143 -74.02 23.49 -57.73
C GLU A 143 -73.74 21.98 -57.82
N GLU A 144 -73.56 21.44 -59.03
CA GLU A 144 -73.09 20.06 -59.23
C GLU A 144 -71.68 19.85 -58.65
N ALA A 145 -70.78 20.82 -58.85
CA ALA A 145 -69.43 20.78 -58.28
C ALA A 145 -69.46 20.83 -56.73
N PHE A 146 -70.33 21.65 -56.16
CA PHE A 146 -70.53 21.71 -54.70
C PHE A 146 -71.17 20.45 -54.14
N ALA A 147 -72.13 19.84 -54.84
CA ALA A 147 -72.73 18.57 -54.45
C ALA A 147 -71.68 17.44 -54.45
N LYS A 148 -70.79 17.41 -55.46
CA LYS A 148 -69.65 16.48 -55.49
C LYS A 148 -68.70 16.72 -54.31
N LEU A 149 -68.38 17.97 -54.00
CA LEU A 149 -67.54 18.33 -52.87
C LEU A 149 -68.19 17.94 -51.53
N GLN A 150 -69.48 18.20 -51.34
CA GLN A 150 -70.24 17.79 -50.15
C GLN A 150 -70.24 16.27 -49.97
N ASN A 151 -70.50 15.52 -51.04
CA ASN A 151 -70.48 14.06 -51.01
C ASN A 151 -69.09 13.51 -50.69
N ALA A 152 -68.03 14.08 -51.30
CA ALA A 152 -66.65 13.66 -51.05
C ALA A 152 -66.15 14.01 -49.65
N THR A 153 -66.61 15.13 -49.09
CA THR A 153 -66.26 15.58 -47.73
C THR A 153 -67.22 15.04 -46.67
N GLY A 154 -68.34 14.43 -47.05
CA GLY A 154 -69.35 13.88 -46.16
C GLY A 154 -70.05 14.94 -45.32
N VAL A 155 -70.32 16.12 -45.89
CA VAL A 155 -70.92 17.27 -45.20
C VAL A 155 -72.21 17.69 -45.89
N SER A 156 -73.25 17.94 -45.11
CA SER A 156 -74.60 18.23 -45.64
C SER A 156 -74.82 19.68 -46.05
N ARG A 157 -73.94 20.60 -45.62
CA ARG A 157 -74.02 22.04 -45.94
C ARG A 157 -72.78 22.49 -46.70
N SER A 158 -72.99 23.24 -47.78
CA SER A 158 -71.92 23.81 -48.62
C SER A 158 -70.91 24.63 -47.83
N GLU A 159 -71.40 25.35 -46.82
CA GLU A 159 -70.62 26.25 -45.95
C GLU A 159 -69.62 25.49 -45.08
N GLU A 160 -69.91 24.23 -44.74
CA GLU A 160 -69.09 23.43 -43.82
C GLU A 160 -67.96 22.67 -44.54
N VAL A 161 -68.06 22.52 -45.87
CA VAL A 161 -67.04 21.88 -46.71
C VAL A 161 -65.68 22.57 -46.55
N LEU A 162 -65.67 23.91 -46.61
CA LEU A 162 -64.46 24.70 -46.45
C LEU A 162 -63.82 24.51 -45.06
N ASN A 163 -64.64 24.53 -44.01
CA ASN A 163 -64.17 24.32 -42.63
C ASN A 163 -63.53 22.94 -42.44
N ARG A 164 -64.05 21.91 -43.10
CA ARG A 164 -63.49 20.55 -43.03
C ARG A 164 -62.13 20.45 -43.72
N PHE A 165 -61.94 21.08 -44.88
CA PHE A 165 -60.64 21.17 -45.54
C PHE A 165 -59.62 21.98 -44.74
N LEU A 166 -60.03 23.11 -44.15
CA LEU A 166 -59.17 23.90 -43.27
C LEU A 166 -58.75 23.10 -42.03
N GLY A 167 -59.68 22.34 -41.45
CA GLY A 167 -59.39 21.42 -40.35
C GLY A 167 -58.39 20.32 -40.74
N GLN A 168 -58.61 19.64 -41.87
CA GLN A 168 -57.68 18.62 -42.38
C GLN A 168 -56.30 19.18 -42.68
N LYS A 169 -56.22 20.38 -43.27
CA LYS A 169 -54.95 21.08 -43.51
C LYS A 169 -54.23 21.36 -42.18
N ALA A 170 -54.93 21.89 -41.18
CA ALA A 170 -54.37 22.16 -39.87
C ALA A 170 -53.89 20.87 -39.16
N THR A 171 -54.67 19.79 -39.22
CA THR A 171 -54.28 18.48 -38.68
C THR A 171 -53.04 17.92 -39.38
N LYS A 172 -52.99 17.99 -40.73
CA LYS A 172 -51.82 17.57 -41.51
C LYS A 172 -50.56 18.36 -41.12
N GLU A 173 -50.67 19.68 -41.02
CA GLU A 173 -49.56 20.54 -40.61
C GLU A 173 -49.11 20.25 -39.18
N SER A 174 -50.05 20.01 -38.26
CA SER A 174 -49.76 19.64 -36.86
C SER A 174 -49.03 18.29 -36.77
N LEU A 175 -49.51 17.27 -37.47
CA LEU A 175 -48.86 15.95 -37.53
C LEU A 175 -47.47 16.03 -38.16
N GLN A 176 -47.30 16.84 -39.20
CA GLN A 176 -46.00 17.02 -39.83
C GLN A 176 -45.00 17.70 -38.88
N LYS A 177 -45.43 18.73 -38.15
CA LYS A 177 -44.62 19.36 -37.10
C LYS A 177 -44.24 18.37 -36.00
N MET A 178 -45.21 17.57 -35.53
CA MET A 178 -44.98 16.55 -34.50
C MET A 178 -43.99 15.49 -34.98
N ARG A 179 -44.13 15.02 -36.23
CA ARG A 179 -43.19 14.09 -36.85
C ARG A 179 -41.79 14.67 -36.90
N THR A 180 -41.62 15.90 -37.40
CA THR A 180 -40.29 16.53 -37.50
C THR A 180 -39.67 16.76 -36.13
N ALA A 181 -40.47 17.15 -35.12
CA ALA A 181 -39.99 17.33 -33.75
C ALA A 181 -39.53 16.00 -33.14
N THR A 182 -40.32 14.94 -33.32
CA THR A 182 -39.99 13.59 -32.83
C THR A 182 -38.73 13.05 -33.50
N GLU A 183 -38.57 13.28 -34.81
CA GLU A 183 -37.38 12.86 -35.56
C GLU A 183 -36.12 13.58 -35.08
N GLN A 184 -36.22 14.90 -34.82
CA GLN A 184 -35.12 15.69 -34.28
C GLN A 184 -34.74 15.24 -32.86
N GLU A 185 -35.71 15.04 -31.99
CA GLU A 185 -35.49 14.55 -30.63
C GLU A 185 -34.83 13.17 -30.63
N LYS A 186 -35.32 12.26 -31.48
CA LYS A 186 -34.70 10.94 -31.68
C LYS A 186 -33.24 11.06 -32.09
N MET A 187 -32.90 11.93 -33.04
CA MET A 187 -31.51 12.11 -33.46
C MET A 187 -30.62 12.63 -32.31
N VAL A 188 -31.12 13.58 -31.51
CA VAL A 188 -30.38 14.08 -30.34
C VAL A 188 -30.16 12.98 -29.31
N LEU A 189 -31.18 12.18 -29.02
CA LEU A 189 -31.08 11.06 -28.08
C LEU A 189 -30.14 9.97 -28.58
N GLU A 190 -30.17 9.63 -29.87
CA GLU A 190 -29.23 8.67 -30.47
C GLU A 190 -27.79 9.16 -30.37
N LYS A 191 -27.54 10.44 -30.65
CA LYS A 191 -26.22 11.04 -30.50
C LYS A 191 -25.76 11.00 -29.04
N ARG A 192 -26.62 11.40 -28.10
CA ARG A 192 -26.29 11.36 -26.67
C ARG A 192 -26.02 9.93 -26.18
N ARG A 193 -26.78 8.94 -26.67
CA ARG A 193 -26.54 7.53 -26.37
C ARG A 193 -25.17 7.07 -26.87
N GLN A 194 -24.76 7.49 -28.08
CA GLN A 194 -23.44 7.16 -28.62
C GLN A 194 -22.32 7.80 -27.80
N GLU A 195 -22.45 9.08 -27.43
CA GLU A 195 -21.49 9.78 -26.56
C GLU A 195 -21.32 9.08 -25.21
N LEU A 196 -22.43 8.75 -24.54
CA LEU A 196 -22.40 8.03 -23.26
C LEU A 196 -21.78 6.63 -23.39
N ASN A 197 -22.05 5.91 -24.49
CA ASN A 197 -21.41 4.61 -24.73
C ASN A 197 -19.89 4.74 -24.88
N VAL A 198 -19.41 5.75 -25.62
CA VAL A 198 -17.98 6.00 -25.77
C VAL A 198 -17.35 6.36 -24.42
N GLU A 199 -18.02 7.18 -23.61
CA GLU A 199 -17.55 7.53 -22.27
C GLU A 199 -17.48 6.31 -21.34
N ILE A 200 -18.50 5.44 -21.36
CA ILE A 200 -18.52 4.19 -20.60
C ILE A 200 -17.34 3.30 -21.01
N GLU A 201 -17.12 3.08 -22.30
CA GLU A 201 -16.00 2.26 -22.78
C GLU A 201 -14.66 2.88 -22.35
N MET A 202 -14.49 4.20 -22.51
CA MET A 202 -13.27 4.90 -22.06
C MET A 202 -13.01 4.71 -20.56
N ARG A 203 -14.04 4.82 -19.72
CA ARG A 203 -13.94 4.60 -18.27
C ARG A 203 -13.61 3.15 -17.92
N LYS A 204 -14.18 2.17 -18.62
CA LYS A 204 -13.82 0.75 -18.43
C LYS A 204 -12.34 0.48 -18.74
N PHE A 205 -11.82 1.07 -19.82
CA PHE A 205 -10.41 0.92 -20.19
C PHE A 205 -9.47 1.62 -19.20
N SER A 206 -9.86 2.77 -18.64
CA SER A 206 -9.05 3.46 -17.63
C SER A 206 -9.07 2.71 -16.30
N GLU A 207 -10.22 2.20 -15.87
CA GLU A 207 -10.37 1.42 -14.64
C GLU A 207 -9.59 0.10 -14.70
N THR A 208 -9.67 -0.63 -15.81
CA THR A 208 -8.89 -1.87 -15.99
C THR A 208 -7.39 -1.62 -15.97
N LYS A 209 -6.93 -0.55 -16.62
CA LYS A 209 -5.51 -0.16 -16.62
C LYS A 209 -5.02 0.22 -15.22
N THR A 210 -5.78 1.00 -14.45
CA THR A 210 -5.38 1.39 -13.09
C THR A 210 -5.44 0.21 -12.14
N ALA A 211 -6.43 -0.68 -12.27
CA ALA A 211 -6.53 -1.91 -11.48
C ALA A 211 -5.34 -2.85 -11.73
N GLU A 212 -4.91 -3.03 -12.98
CA GLU A 212 -3.75 -3.84 -13.32
C GLU A 212 -2.45 -3.25 -12.76
N GLN A 213 -2.25 -1.94 -12.91
CA GLN A 213 -1.09 -1.24 -12.34
C GLN A 213 -1.07 -1.34 -10.81
N ASN A 214 -2.22 -1.18 -10.16
CA ASN A 214 -2.33 -1.32 -8.71
C ASN A 214 -2.02 -2.76 -8.27
N ALA A 215 -2.52 -3.77 -8.99
CA ALA A 215 -2.21 -5.18 -8.71
C ALA A 215 -0.70 -5.47 -8.84
N GLU A 216 -0.03 -4.91 -9.85
CA GLU A 216 1.42 -5.04 -10.02
C GLU A 216 2.21 -4.40 -8.86
N VAL A 217 1.83 -3.19 -8.44
CA VAL A 217 2.46 -2.49 -7.31
C VAL A 217 2.25 -3.27 -6.00
N VAL A 218 1.04 -3.76 -5.75
CA VAL A 218 0.73 -4.59 -4.59
C VAL A 218 1.56 -5.88 -4.59
N ALA A 219 1.70 -6.54 -5.73
CA ALA A 219 2.55 -7.73 -5.84
C ALA A 219 4.02 -7.44 -5.53
N LYS A 220 4.57 -6.31 -6.01
CA LYS A 220 5.95 -5.88 -5.69
C LYS A 220 6.12 -5.58 -4.21
N LEU A 221 5.16 -4.92 -3.57
CA LEU A 221 5.19 -4.63 -2.14
C LEU A 221 5.12 -5.91 -1.31
N ASN A 222 4.27 -6.87 -1.69
CA ASN A 222 4.19 -8.16 -1.02
C ASN A 222 5.51 -8.93 -1.10
N LEU A 223 6.16 -8.95 -2.27
CA LEU A 223 7.49 -9.55 -2.42
C LEU A 223 8.53 -8.91 -1.48
N GLN A 224 8.53 -7.58 -1.37
CA GLN A 224 9.43 -6.88 -0.44
C GLN A 224 9.11 -7.20 1.03
N ILE A 225 7.82 -7.29 1.39
CA ILE A 225 7.40 -7.67 2.74
C ILE A 225 7.90 -9.08 3.08
N ASP A 226 7.76 -10.03 2.17
CA ASP A 226 8.20 -11.40 2.36
C ASP A 226 9.73 -11.49 2.49
N GLU A 227 10.47 -10.73 1.68
CA GLU A 227 11.92 -10.63 1.80
C GLU A 227 12.34 -10.07 3.18
N GLN A 228 11.69 -9.00 3.64
CA GLN A 228 11.97 -8.42 4.97
C GLN A 228 11.59 -9.38 6.10
N ARG A 229 10.49 -10.13 5.96
CA ARG A 229 10.09 -11.17 6.93
C ARG A 229 11.15 -12.27 7.01
N SER A 230 11.59 -12.79 5.87
CA SER A 230 12.67 -13.81 5.82
C SER A 230 13.97 -13.27 6.41
N ARG A 231 14.33 -12.01 6.12
CA ARG A 231 15.53 -11.37 6.70
C ARG A 231 15.42 -11.26 8.22
N ARG A 232 14.26 -10.83 8.72
CA ARG A 232 13.98 -10.73 10.15
C ARG A 232 14.07 -12.09 10.83
N GLU A 233 13.43 -13.11 10.27
CA GLU A 233 13.44 -14.48 10.80
C GLU A 233 14.87 -15.03 10.89
N ARG A 234 15.69 -14.85 9.83
CA ARG A 234 17.11 -15.25 9.86
C ARG A 234 17.89 -14.55 10.97
N ALA A 235 17.67 -13.25 11.16
CA ALA A 235 18.33 -12.48 12.22
C ALA A 235 17.86 -12.91 13.62
N GLU A 236 16.56 -13.17 13.80
CA GLU A 236 15.99 -13.66 15.06
C GLU A 236 16.52 -15.05 15.41
N ASN A 237 16.64 -15.96 14.42
CA ASN A 237 17.21 -17.29 14.60
C ASN A 237 18.70 -17.22 14.96
N ALA A 238 19.48 -16.38 14.28
CA ALA A 238 20.89 -16.16 14.63
C ALA A 238 21.04 -15.58 16.05
N SER A 239 20.20 -14.60 16.40
CA SER A 239 20.19 -14.00 17.73
C SER A 239 19.80 -15.01 18.83
N ARG A 240 18.86 -15.91 18.53
CA ARG A 240 18.46 -17.00 19.43
C ARG A 240 19.62 -17.95 19.71
N ARG A 241 20.32 -18.41 18.66
CA ARG A 241 21.52 -19.27 18.80
C ARG A 241 22.61 -18.61 19.65
N ILE A 242 22.85 -17.32 19.45
CA ILE A 242 23.83 -16.57 20.26
C ILE A 242 23.41 -16.50 21.73
N ARG A 243 22.11 -16.24 22.00
CA ARG A 243 21.60 -16.24 23.38
C ARG A 243 21.71 -17.60 24.04
N GLU A 244 21.39 -18.67 23.32
CA GLU A 244 21.52 -20.05 23.82
C GLU A 244 22.97 -20.36 24.19
N LEU A 245 23.93 -20.04 23.30
CA LEU A 245 25.36 -20.20 23.57
C LEU A 245 25.82 -19.33 24.75
N LEU A 246 25.34 -18.09 24.84
CA LEU A 246 25.67 -17.20 25.95
C LEU A 246 25.16 -17.77 27.27
N ASN A 247 23.96 -18.33 27.31
CA ASN A 247 23.40 -18.97 28.49
C ASN A 247 24.20 -20.23 28.88
N GLU A 248 24.66 -21.01 27.90
CA GLU A 248 25.55 -22.15 28.14
C GLU A 248 26.88 -21.71 28.77
N VAL A 249 27.55 -20.71 28.19
CA VAL A 249 28.80 -20.14 28.72
C VAL A 249 28.60 -19.59 30.13
N THR A 250 27.54 -18.81 30.35
CA THR A 250 27.13 -18.29 31.65
C THR A 250 26.98 -19.42 32.67
N GLY A 251 26.30 -20.52 32.30
CA GLY A 251 26.13 -21.70 33.15
C GLY A 251 27.45 -22.39 33.49
N ILE A 252 28.37 -22.51 32.53
CA ILE A 252 29.71 -23.08 32.75
C ILE A 252 30.52 -22.19 33.69
N LEU A 253 30.52 -20.88 33.46
CA LEU A 253 31.24 -19.93 34.30
C LEU A 253 30.69 -19.88 35.72
N TYR A 254 29.36 -19.96 35.88
CA TYR A 254 28.72 -20.02 37.19
C TYR A 254 29.16 -21.28 37.97
N LYS A 255 29.14 -22.45 37.33
CA LYS A 255 29.65 -23.70 37.92
C LYS A 255 31.14 -23.62 38.28
N LEU A 256 31.94 -22.90 37.49
CA LEU A 256 33.34 -22.66 37.81
C LEU A 256 33.49 -21.77 39.05
N CYS A 257 32.72 -20.67 39.12
CA CYS A 257 32.66 -19.80 40.30
C CYS A 257 32.28 -20.57 41.57
N GLU A 258 31.31 -21.49 41.48
CA GLU A 258 30.91 -22.37 42.57
C GLU A 258 32.07 -23.25 43.05
N LYS A 259 32.87 -23.83 42.15
CA LYS A 259 34.05 -24.62 42.53
C LYS A 259 35.12 -23.79 43.26
N PHE A 260 35.34 -22.54 42.86
CA PHE A 260 36.28 -21.63 43.52
C PHE A 260 35.80 -21.16 44.90
N GLN A 261 34.51 -21.30 45.21
CA GLN A 261 33.93 -20.97 46.52
C GLN A 261 34.63 -21.72 47.65
N HIS A 262 34.98 -22.99 47.43
CA HIS A 262 35.66 -23.84 48.41
C HIS A 262 37.13 -23.48 48.66
N VAL A 263 37.72 -22.61 47.84
CA VAL A 263 39.15 -22.24 47.93
C VAL A 263 39.35 -20.91 48.64
N THR A 264 38.34 -20.04 48.70
CA THR A 264 38.51 -18.63 49.13
C THR A 264 37.66 -18.20 50.33
N ASP A 265 36.89 -19.10 50.97
CA ASP A 265 36.04 -18.83 52.16
C ASP A 265 35.23 -17.51 52.10
N THR A 266 34.95 -17.00 50.90
CA THR A 266 34.29 -15.71 50.68
C THR A 266 32.86 -15.98 50.20
N PRO A 267 31.80 -15.72 51.00
CA PRO A 267 30.43 -16.11 50.67
C PRO A 267 29.96 -15.53 49.31
N LEU A 268 29.20 -16.32 48.57
CA LEU A 268 28.54 -15.91 47.33
C LEU A 268 27.65 -14.70 47.62
N LEU A 269 27.92 -13.57 46.95
CA LEU A 269 27.05 -12.41 47.03
C LEU A 269 25.70 -12.80 46.42
N GLU A 270 24.67 -12.90 47.25
CA GLU A 270 23.31 -13.40 46.97
C GLU A 270 22.51 -12.62 45.91
N ASN A 271 23.15 -11.75 45.11
CA ASN A 271 22.47 -10.76 44.26
C ASN A 271 23.02 -10.64 42.82
N ILE A 272 23.84 -11.59 42.34
CA ILE A 272 24.23 -11.58 40.93
C ILE A 272 23.10 -12.23 40.13
N LYS A 273 22.39 -11.40 39.34
CA LYS A 273 21.42 -11.91 38.37
C LYS A 273 22.13 -12.87 37.43
N MET A 274 21.64 -14.11 37.38
CA MET A 274 22.24 -15.21 36.63
C MET A 274 22.32 -14.96 35.11
N ASP A 275 21.71 -13.88 34.62
CA ASP A 275 21.70 -13.47 33.20
C ASP A 275 22.86 -12.54 32.80
N ASP A 276 23.69 -12.06 33.72
CA ASP A 276 24.81 -11.17 33.37
C ASP A 276 26.14 -11.93 33.31
N THR A 277 26.45 -12.48 32.14
CA THR A 277 27.72 -13.18 31.87
C THR A 277 28.95 -12.33 32.22
N LEU A 278 28.90 -11.01 32.02
CA LEU A 278 30.05 -10.13 32.29
C LEU A 278 30.29 -10.00 33.80
N ALA A 279 29.23 -9.82 34.59
CA ALA A 279 29.33 -9.77 36.04
C ALA A 279 29.92 -11.08 36.63
N ILE A 280 29.57 -12.24 36.04
CA ILE A 280 30.13 -13.53 36.45
C ILE A 280 31.63 -13.64 36.10
N ILE A 281 32.04 -13.15 34.93
CA ILE A 281 33.46 -13.12 34.54
C ILE A 281 34.27 -12.23 35.49
N GLU A 282 33.76 -11.04 35.84
CA GLU A 282 34.41 -10.14 36.79
C GLU A 282 34.53 -10.77 38.18
N LEU A 283 33.47 -11.42 38.66
CA LEU A 283 33.50 -12.15 39.92
C LEU A 283 34.55 -13.26 39.91
N LEU A 284 34.60 -14.06 38.84
CA LEU A 284 35.57 -15.14 38.69
C LEU A 284 37.00 -14.57 38.70
N GLY A 285 37.25 -13.49 37.97
CA GLY A 285 38.55 -12.82 37.93
C GLY A 285 38.99 -12.35 39.31
N ASN A 286 38.08 -11.76 40.10
CA ASN A 286 38.35 -11.34 41.47
C ASN A 286 38.65 -12.54 42.39
N LYS A 287 37.90 -13.65 42.26
CA LYS A 287 38.13 -14.88 43.04
C LYS A 287 39.47 -15.53 42.71
N VAL A 288 39.82 -15.63 41.43
CA VAL A 288 41.12 -16.19 40.99
C VAL A 288 42.27 -15.34 41.51
N LYS A 289 42.15 -14.00 41.43
CA LYS A 289 43.16 -13.08 41.97
C LYS A 289 43.35 -13.28 43.48
N HIS A 290 42.26 -13.36 44.24
CA HIS A 290 42.34 -13.58 45.68
C HIS A 290 42.97 -14.95 46.03
N GLY A 291 42.59 -16.02 45.34
CA GLY A 291 43.21 -17.34 45.53
C GLY A 291 44.72 -17.34 45.23
N MET A 292 45.15 -16.64 44.18
CA MET A 292 46.58 -16.46 43.87
C MET A 292 47.32 -15.67 44.95
N ASP A 293 46.70 -14.63 45.51
CA ASP A 293 47.30 -13.84 46.59
C ASP A 293 47.46 -14.67 47.88
N VAL A 294 46.49 -15.52 48.20
CA VAL A 294 46.56 -16.45 49.35
C VAL A 294 47.65 -17.50 49.16
N LEU A 295 47.76 -18.09 47.96
CA LEU A 295 48.83 -19.05 47.64
C LEU A 295 50.21 -18.39 47.71
N ASN A 296 50.37 -17.20 47.14
CA ASN A 296 51.62 -16.43 47.22
C ASN A 296 51.97 -16.02 48.66
N ALA A 297 50.98 -15.72 49.51
CA ALA A 297 51.20 -15.43 50.92
C ALA A 297 51.64 -16.68 51.70
N SER A 298 51.09 -17.85 51.37
CA SER A 298 51.52 -19.13 51.93
C SER A 298 52.95 -19.48 51.52
N ASP A 299 53.33 -19.25 50.26
CA ASP A 299 54.70 -19.48 49.76
C ASP A 299 55.71 -18.60 50.52
N LYS A 300 55.39 -17.31 50.72
CA LYS A 300 56.21 -16.42 51.55
C LYS A 300 56.29 -16.87 53.02
N TYR A 301 55.20 -17.40 53.57
CA TYR A 301 55.19 -17.92 54.95
C TYR A 301 56.09 -19.17 55.07
N LEU A 302 56.06 -20.04 54.05
CA LEU A 302 56.90 -21.23 53.96
C LEU A 302 58.39 -20.85 53.84
N GLU A 303 58.70 -19.85 53.01
CA GLU A 303 60.05 -19.31 52.81
C GLU A 303 60.58 -18.67 54.10
N THR A 304 59.77 -17.88 54.83
CA THR A 304 60.19 -17.33 56.15
C THR A 304 60.35 -18.38 57.24
N MET A 305 59.64 -19.51 57.14
CA MET A 305 59.81 -20.63 58.08
C MET A 305 61.07 -21.44 57.79
N ASP A 306 61.39 -21.64 56.52
CA ASP A 306 62.62 -22.29 56.09
C ASP A 306 63.85 -21.44 56.47
N GLU A 307 63.74 -20.11 56.30
CA GLU A 307 64.78 -19.14 56.65
C GLU A 307 64.98 -19.03 58.18
N ALA A 308 63.90 -19.09 58.97
CA ALA A 308 63.97 -19.14 60.44
C ALA A 308 64.47 -20.49 60.98
N LEU A 309 64.29 -21.58 60.24
CA LEU A 309 64.88 -22.89 60.55
C LEU A 309 66.37 -22.93 60.18
N LEU A 310 66.76 -22.28 59.08
CA LEU A 310 68.14 -22.12 58.66
C LEU A 310 68.95 -21.30 59.68
N ASP A 311 68.41 -20.18 60.15
CA ASP A 311 69.05 -19.29 61.13
C ASP A 311 69.24 -19.97 62.51
N LYS A 312 68.30 -20.85 62.90
CA LYS A 312 68.42 -21.71 64.10
C LYS A 312 69.43 -22.85 63.95
N LEU A 313 69.66 -23.33 62.73
CA LEU A 313 70.67 -24.37 62.44
C LEU A 313 72.07 -23.75 62.35
N GLU A 314 72.18 -22.53 61.80
CA GLU A 314 73.43 -21.78 61.63
C GLU A 314 74.00 -21.29 62.97
N THR A 315 73.14 -20.93 63.93
CA THR A 315 73.57 -20.57 65.30
C THR A 315 74.11 -21.75 66.12
N LEU A 316 73.87 -23.01 65.71
CA LEU A 316 74.39 -24.21 66.39
C LEU A 316 75.56 -24.89 65.64
N SER A 317 75.94 -24.43 64.45
CA SER A 317 76.88 -25.15 63.57
C SER A 317 78.10 -24.33 63.15
N ILE A 318 78.74 -23.62 64.09
CA ILE A 318 80.14 -23.17 63.95
C ILE A 318 81.04 -24.17 64.68
N ALA A 319 81.04 -25.42 64.23
CA ALA A 319 82.11 -26.36 64.52
C ALA A 319 82.15 -27.45 63.44
N THR A 320 83.32 -27.56 62.81
CA THR A 320 83.81 -28.66 61.99
C THR A 320 83.45 -28.69 60.49
N THR A 321 84.54 -28.61 59.76
CA THR A 321 84.79 -28.77 58.34
C THR A 321 84.47 -30.17 57.81
N SER A 322 84.34 -30.27 56.48
CA SER A 322 85.08 -31.21 55.62
C SER A 322 84.29 -32.30 54.87
N VAL A 323 84.42 -32.23 53.53
CA VAL A 323 84.65 -33.33 52.56
C VAL A 323 83.46 -34.14 51.97
N GLU A 324 83.30 -33.90 50.67
CA GLU A 324 83.06 -34.82 49.52
C GLU A 324 81.91 -35.84 49.51
N GLY A 325 81.14 -35.75 48.40
CA GLY A 325 80.98 -36.90 47.51
C GLY A 325 79.55 -37.27 47.11
N ARG A 326 79.29 -37.19 45.79
CA ARG A 326 78.84 -38.30 44.92
C ARG A 326 77.65 -37.99 43.98
N THR A 327 77.81 -38.57 42.80
CA THR A 327 77.18 -38.34 41.50
C THR A 327 75.99 -39.25 41.18
N MET A 328 75.24 -38.82 40.15
CA MET A 328 74.43 -39.59 39.17
C MET A 328 72.92 -39.75 39.42
N ARG A 329 72.08 -39.14 38.56
CA ARG A 329 71.67 -39.75 37.27
C ARG A 329 70.85 -38.79 36.41
N VAL A 330 71.19 -38.78 35.13
CA VAL A 330 70.42 -38.26 33.99
C VAL A 330 69.52 -39.39 33.47
N ASN A 331 68.27 -39.09 33.12
CA ASN A 331 67.58 -39.56 31.89
C ASN A 331 66.17 -38.96 31.81
N SER A 332 65.93 -38.13 30.77
CA SER A 332 65.07 -38.45 29.61
C SER A 332 63.58 -38.22 29.93
N GLY A 333 62.93 -37.18 29.42
CA GLY A 333 62.70 -36.95 27.99
C GLY A 333 61.26 -37.33 27.66
N GLY A 334 60.29 -36.47 28.02
CA GLY A 334 58.86 -36.64 27.72
C GLY A 334 58.29 -35.34 27.11
N PRO A 335 57.50 -35.39 26.02
CA PRO A 335 57.11 -34.19 25.28
C PRO A 335 55.98 -33.39 25.95
N LEU A 336 56.13 -32.07 25.89
CA LEU A 336 55.32 -31.02 26.53
C LEU A 336 54.04 -30.61 25.76
N PHE A 337 53.46 -31.49 24.93
CA PHE A 337 52.18 -31.19 24.26
C PHE A 337 51.28 -32.43 24.12
N PRO A 338 49.97 -32.33 24.45
CA PRO A 338 49.03 -33.40 24.17
C PRO A 338 48.85 -33.59 22.67
N ARG A 339 49.04 -34.84 22.22
CA ARG A 339 48.73 -35.30 20.87
C ARG A 339 47.20 -35.37 20.71
N PHE A 340 46.64 -34.58 19.80
CA PHE A 340 45.23 -34.68 19.42
C PHE A 340 44.92 -36.08 18.85
N PRO A 341 43.83 -36.75 19.27
CA PRO A 341 43.38 -37.96 18.61
C PRO A 341 42.79 -37.63 17.24
N SER A 342 43.24 -38.35 16.21
CA SER A 342 42.57 -38.41 14.92
C SER A 342 41.30 -39.27 15.04
N CYS A 343 40.35 -38.95 14.17
CA CYS A 343 38.98 -39.43 14.04
C CYS A 343 38.79 -40.95 14.22
N ALA A 344 37.82 -41.33 15.05
CA ALA A 344 37.08 -42.58 14.94
C ALA A 344 35.64 -42.32 15.40
N THR A 345 34.72 -42.18 14.44
CA THR A 345 33.26 -42.12 14.65
C THR A 345 32.73 -43.50 14.99
N PRO A 346 32.02 -43.70 16.12
CA PRO A 346 31.12 -44.82 16.31
C PRO A 346 29.73 -44.46 15.76
N ALA A 347 29.15 -45.36 14.99
CA ALA A 347 27.81 -45.27 14.44
C ALA A 347 26.72 -45.51 15.50
N ALA A 348 25.67 -44.66 15.48
CA ALA A 348 24.23 -44.94 15.73
C ALA A 348 23.49 -43.67 16.23
N PRO A 349 22.16 -43.54 16.10
CA PRO A 349 21.22 -43.96 15.04
C PRO A 349 20.57 -42.74 14.34
N LEU A 350 19.82 -43.01 13.28
CA LEU A 350 19.10 -42.06 12.42
C LEU A 350 18.13 -41.16 13.20
N SER A 351 18.25 -39.85 13.02
CA SER A 351 17.24 -38.84 13.37
C SER A 351 16.48 -38.48 12.09
N GLU A 352 15.18 -38.76 12.07
CA GLU A 352 14.21 -38.35 11.06
C GLU A 352 13.92 -36.84 11.18
N ASP A 353 14.73 -35.97 10.56
CA ASP A 353 14.29 -34.62 10.12
C ASP A 353 15.37 -33.90 9.29
N GLU A 354 15.82 -34.56 8.22
CA GLU A 354 16.54 -33.86 7.15
C GLU A 354 15.50 -33.54 6.06
N ASP A 355 15.12 -32.27 5.97
CA ASP A 355 14.30 -31.74 4.87
C ASP A 355 14.83 -32.26 3.54
N GLU A 356 14.00 -33.06 2.87
CA GLU A 356 14.30 -33.79 1.65
C GLU A 356 14.66 -32.83 0.52
N VAL A 357 15.95 -32.53 0.36
CA VAL A 357 16.49 -31.80 -0.80
C VAL A 357 16.05 -32.56 -2.04
N PRO A 358 15.22 -31.98 -2.94
CA PRO A 358 14.66 -32.73 -4.05
C PRO A 358 15.77 -33.35 -4.90
N SER A 359 15.78 -34.68 -4.95
CA SER A 359 16.74 -35.45 -5.75
C SER A 359 16.84 -34.86 -7.16
N ARG A 360 18.06 -34.80 -7.71
CA ARG A 360 18.35 -34.33 -9.08
C ARG A 360 17.37 -34.88 -10.13
N ASN A 361 16.86 -36.10 -9.93
CA ASN A 361 15.88 -36.73 -10.80
C ASN A 361 14.46 -36.14 -10.70
N ALA A 362 14.07 -35.61 -9.53
CA ALA A 362 12.81 -34.88 -9.33
C ALA A 362 12.87 -33.51 -10.02
N LEU A 363 13.98 -32.79 -9.85
CA LEU A 363 14.21 -31.49 -10.49
C LEU A 363 14.21 -31.61 -12.03
N LYS A 364 14.81 -32.68 -12.55
CA LYS A 364 14.83 -32.99 -14.00
C LYS A 364 13.42 -33.28 -14.54
N ARG A 365 12.58 -34.00 -13.78
CA ARG A 365 11.19 -34.28 -14.17
C ARG A 365 10.31 -33.02 -14.18
N GLN A 366 10.49 -32.15 -13.18
CA GLN A 366 9.76 -30.88 -13.12
C GLN A 366 10.14 -29.93 -14.26
N ALA A 367 11.44 -29.86 -14.60
CA ALA A 367 11.92 -29.10 -15.74
C ALA A 367 11.34 -29.62 -17.07
N GLN A 368 11.27 -30.94 -17.26
CA GLN A 368 10.68 -31.55 -18.46
C GLN A 368 9.19 -31.22 -18.59
N LEU A 369 8.42 -31.29 -17.49
CA LEU A 369 7.01 -30.90 -17.47
C LEU A 369 6.78 -29.43 -17.86
N LEU A 370 7.67 -28.52 -17.42
CA LEU A 370 7.62 -27.11 -17.81
C LEU A 370 7.91 -26.88 -19.30
N VAL A 371 8.84 -27.64 -19.88
CA VAL A 371 9.13 -27.59 -21.32
C VAL A 371 7.95 -28.15 -22.12
N ASP A 372 7.41 -29.30 -21.71
CA ASP A 372 6.30 -29.96 -22.41
C ASP A 372 5.03 -29.10 -22.41
N THR A 373 4.73 -28.43 -21.29
CA THR A 373 3.58 -27.51 -21.18
C THR A 373 3.75 -26.23 -22.00
N LYS A 374 4.98 -25.72 -22.15
CA LYS A 374 5.28 -24.55 -23.00
C LYS A 374 5.29 -24.89 -24.49
N SER A 375 5.64 -26.13 -24.86
CA SER A 375 5.65 -26.58 -26.26
C SER A 375 4.24 -26.65 -26.88
N ARG A 376 3.21 -26.97 -26.08
CA ARG A 376 1.81 -27.06 -26.56
C ARG A 376 1.16 -25.73 -26.95
N ARG A 377 1.75 -24.57 -26.60
CA ARG A 377 1.19 -23.23 -26.93
C ARG A 377 1.76 -22.56 -28.19
N LYS A 378 2.62 -23.23 -28.96
CA LYS A 378 3.05 -22.73 -30.29
C LYS A 378 2.51 -23.62 -31.40
N GLY A 379 1.34 -23.26 -31.92
CA GLY A 379 0.82 -23.86 -33.16
C GLY A 379 -0.68 -23.78 -33.34
N PHE A 380 -1.24 -22.58 -33.51
CA PHE A 380 -2.51 -22.41 -34.25
C PHE A 380 -2.39 -21.17 -35.13
N THR A 381 -1.74 -21.35 -36.28
CA THR A 381 -1.86 -20.42 -37.41
C THR A 381 -3.18 -20.72 -38.11
N PHE A 382 -4.18 -19.83 -37.95
CA PHE A 382 -5.33 -19.80 -38.85
C PHE A 382 -4.82 -19.41 -40.25
N ARG A 383 -4.99 -20.31 -41.22
CA ARG A 383 -4.85 -19.98 -42.64
C ARG A 383 -6.03 -19.11 -43.06
N ARG A 384 -5.72 -18.19 -43.99
CA ARG A 384 -6.62 -17.27 -44.70
C ARG A 384 -7.93 -17.89 -45.16
#